data_AF-A0A7C1HNG1-F1
#
_entry.id   AF-A0A7C1HNG1-F1
#
_cell.length_a   1.000
_cell.length_b   1.000
_cell.length_c   1.000
_cell.angle_alpha   90.00
_cell.angle_beta   90.00
_cell.angle_gamma   90.00
#
_symmetry.space_group_name_H-M   'P 1'
#
loop_
_entity.id
_entity.type
_entity.pdbx_description
1 polymer ?
#
loop_
_entity_poly.entity_id
_entity_poly.type
_entity_poly.pdbx_seq_one_letter_code
_entity_poly.pdbx_strand_id
1 'polypeptide(L)' 'MTDMIMTDPVKRAVVWISEELRETPKKSLTVLLDEAAARFNLGPQDWSFLRRFFEQNDIQEQKSS' A
#
# COMPACT_ATOMS: atom_id res chain seq x y z
N MET A 1 25.73 5.24 -5.68
CA MET A 1 24.58 4.40 -6.08
C MET A 1 23.48 4.71 -5.10
N THR A 2 22.48 5.45 -5.56
CA THR A 2 21.55 6.21 -4.73
C THR A 2 20.75 5.27 -3.83
N ASP A 3 21.13 5.23 -2.56
CA ASP A 3 20.21 5.48 -1.45
C ASP A 3 18.75 5.21 -1.79
N MET A 4 18.39 3.93 -1.86
CA MET A 4 17.01 3.48 -1.80
C MET A 4 16.53 3.65 -0.35
N ILE A 5 16.62 4.86 0.19
CA ILE A 5 15.97 5.21 1.44
C ILE A 5 14.49 5.27 1.10
N MET A 6 13.71 4.42 1.75
CA MET A 6 12.27 4.54 1.83
C MET A 6 11.94 6.01 2.14
N THR A 7 11.57 6.76 1.11
CA THR A 7 11.34 8.18 1.23
C THR A 7 10.15 8.38 2.16
N ASP A 8 10.16 9.49 2.91
CA ASP A 8 9.09 9.85 3.84
C ASP A 8 7.65 9.65 3.30
N PRO A 9 7.32 9.92 2.01
CA PRO A 9 6.00 9.62 1.46
C PRO A 9 5.65 8.13 1.39
N VAL A 10 6.60 7.24 1.08
CA VAL A 10 6.33 5.79 0.99
C VAL A 10 6.02 5.22 2.37
N LYS A 11 6.79 5.62 3.40
CA LYS A 11 6.53 5.19 4.78
C LYS A 11 5.18 5.67 5.27
N ARG A 12 4.83 6.92 5.02
CA ARG A 12 3.52 7.49 5.40
C ARG A 12 2.37 6.79 4.66
N ALA A 13 2.55 6.44 3.39
CA ALA A 13 1.58 5.66 2.65
C ALA A 13 1.36 4.26 3.26
N VAL A 14 2.42 3.56 3.65
CA VAL A 14 2.31 2.23 4.30
C VAL A 14 1.50 2.33 5.60
N VAL A 15 1.84 3.31 6.46
CA VAL A 15 1.14 3.51 7.74
C VAL A 15 -0.34 3.81 7.48
N TRP A 16 -0.63 4.73 6.57
CA TRP A 16 -2.00 5.10 6.24
C TRP A 16 -2.81 3.92 5.68
N ILE A 17 -2.25 3.15 4.74
CA ILE A 17 -2.91 1.95 4.20
C ILE A 17 -3.18 0.93 5.31
N SER A 18 -2.23 0.73 6.24
CA SER A 18 -2.41 -0.20 7.36
C SER A 18 -3.50 0.22 8.35
N GLU A 19 -3.66 1.54 8.58
CA GLU A 19 -4.75 2.09 9.38
C GLU A 19 -6.09 1.91 8.66
N GLU A 20 -6.19 2.27 7.38
CA GLU A 20 -7.41 2.11 6.59
C GLU A 20 -7.85 0.64 6.46
N LEU A 21 -6.91 -0.30 6.33
CA LEU A 21 -7.21 -1.74 6.32
C LEU A 21 -7.79 -2.20 7.67
N ARG A 22 -7.30 -1.65 8.78
CA ARG A 22 -7.81 -1.95 10.12
C ARG A 22 -9.20 -1.33 10.35
N GLU A 23 -9.43 -0.11 9.88
CA GLU A 23 -10.71 0.59 10.03
C GLU A 23 -11.78 0.06 9.06
N THR A 24 -11.36 -0.35 7.86
CA THR A 24 -12.25 -0.76 6.76
C THR A 24 -11.76 -2.06 6.09
N PRO A 25 -11.90 -3.22 6.74
CA PRO A 25 -11.48 -4.51 6.17
C PRO A 25 -12.27 -4.93 4.91
N LYS A 26 -13.34 -4.19 4.55
CA LYS A 26 -14.11 -4.39 3.32
C LYS A 26 -13.58 -3.58 2.12
N LYS A 27 -12.69 -2.60 2.33
CA LYS A 27 -12.09 -1.85 1.22
C LYS A 27 -11.04 -2.70 0.55
N SER A 28 -11.06 -2.73 -0.78
CA SER A 28 -10.03 -3.43 -1.56
C SER A 28 -8.69 -2.70 -1.41
N LEU A 29 -7.64 -3.46 -1.14
CA LEU A 29 -6.26 -2.96 -1.06
C LEU A 29 -5.87 -2.10 -2.26
N THR A 30 -6.31 -2.47 -3.47
CA THR A 30 -6.06 -1.69 -4.70
C THR A 30 -6.59 -0.26 -4.62
N VAL A 31 -7.75 -0.05 -3.98
CA VAL A 31 -8.34 1.30 -3.81
C VAL A 31 -7.49 2.11 -2.83
N LEU A 32 -7.11 1.52 -1.71
CA LEU A 32 -6.24 2.17 -0.72
C LEU A 32 -4.87 2.55 -1.32
N LEU A 33 -4.32 1.70 -2.17
CA LEU A 33 -3.06 1.99 -2.86
C LEU A 33 -3.17 3.16 -3.83
N ASP A 34 -4.28 3.25 -4.57
CA ASP A 34 -4.56 4.36 -5.48
C ASP A 34 -4.75 5.68 -4.71
N GLU A 35 -5.53 5.65 -3.63
CA GLU A 35 -5.73 6.78 -2.72
C GLU A 35 -4.40 7.24 -2.10
N ALA A 36 -3.57 6.29 -1.63
CA ALA A 36 -2.26 6.59 -1.09
C ALA A 36 -1.31 7.16 -2.14
N ALA A 37 -1.34 6.66 -3.37
CA ALA A 37 -0.50 7.18 -4.44
C ALA A 37 -0.87 8.61 -4.83
N ALA A 38 -2.16 8.92 -4.93
CA ALA A 38 -2.63 10.28 -5.15
C ALA A 38 -2.30 11.19 -3.95
N ARG A 39 -2.46 10.71 -2.72
CA ARG A 39 -2.27 11.49 -1.49
C ARG A 39 -0.81 11.80 -1.18
N PHE A 40 0.09 10.85 -1.40
CA PHE A 40 1.52 10.98 -1.11
C PHE A 40 2.36 11.24 -2.36
N ASN A 41 1.71 11.49 -3.51
CA ASN A 41 2.34 11.73 -4.81
C ASN A 41 3.35 10.63 -5.17
N LEU A 42 2.93 9.37 -4.97
CA LEU A 42 3.76 8.20 -5.24
C LEU A 42 3.86 7.94 -6.73
N GLY A 43 5.04 7.47 -7.16
CA GLY A 43 5.23 7.06 -8.53
C GLY A 43 4.59 5.70 -8.84
N PRO A 44 4.46 5.34 -10.12
CA PRO A 44 3.99 4.01 -10.53
C PRO A 44 4.90 2.87 -10.01
N GLN A 45 6.18 3.18 -9.76
CA GLN A 45 7.15 2.24 -9.19
C GLN A 45 6.86 1.97 -7.71
N ASP A 46 6.58 3.00 -6.92
CA ASP A 46 6.20 2.89 -5.51
C ASP A 46 4.85 2.20 -5.34
N TRP A 47 3.86 2.53 -6.18
CA TRP A 47 2.55 1.87 -6.16
C TRP A 47 2.67 0.37 -6.40
N SER A 48 3.47 -0.03 -7.38
CA SER A 48 3.71 -1.45 -7.70
C SER A 48 4.45 -2.17 -6.57
N PHE A 49 5.38 -1.49 -5.89
CA PHE A 49 6.07 -2.03 -4.71
C PHE A 49 5.11 -2.23 -3.54
N LEU A 50 4.33 -1.20 -3.18
CA LEU A 50 3.35 -1.26 -2.11
C LEU A 50 2.30 -2.33 -2.40
N ARG A 51 1.81 -2.41 -3.64
CA ARG A 51 0.87 -3.45 -4.05
C ARG A 51 1.42 -4.83 -3.78
N ARG A 52 2.64 -5.13 -4.24
CA ARG A 52 3.23 -6.45 -4.01
C ARG A 52 3.53 -6.71 -2.54
N PHE A 53 3.99 -5.70 -1.82
CA PHE A 53 4.24 -5.78 -0.39
C PHE A 53 2.97 -6.16 0.36
N PHE A 54 1.87 -5.43 0.14
CA PHE A 54 0.61 -5.71 0.83
C PHE A 54 -0.11 -6.95 0.29
N GLU A 55 -0.10 -7.22 -1.02
CA GLU A 55 -0.64 -8.47 -1.59
C GLU A 55 0.05 -9.67 -0.96
N GLN A 56 1.38 -9.67 -0.80
CA GLN A 56 2.11 -10.76 -0.13
C GLN A 56 1.73 -10.94 1.35
N ASN A 57 1.27 -9.88 2.02
CA ASN A 57 0.79 -9.95 3.41
C ASN A 57 -0.71 -10.32 3.49
N ASP A 58 -1.51 -10.05 2.44
CA ASP A 58 -2.96 -10.30 2.37
C ASP A 58 -3.33 -11.70 1.85
N ILE A 59 -2.39 -12.47 1.26
CA ILE A 59 -2.63 -13.81 0.67
C ILE A 59 -3.27 -14.82 1.66
N GLN A 60 -3.36 -14.52 2.95
CA GLN A 60 -4.01 -15.40 3.91
C GLN A 60 -5.56 -15.29 3.93
N GLU A 61 -6.19 -14.22 3.44
CA GLU A 61 -7.64 -13.99 3.72
C GLU A 61 -8.59 -13.89 2.50
N GLN A 62 -8.11 -14.10 1.26
CA GLN A 62 -8.97 -14.06 0.05
C GLN A 62 -9.06 -15.37 -0.75
N LYS A 63 -8.73 -16.51 -0.13
CA LYS A 63 -9.10 -17.85 -0.64
C LYS A 63 -10.42 -18.32 0.00
N SER A 64 -11.51 -17.59 -0.21
CA SER A 64 -12.88 -18.09 0.04
C SER A 64 -13.90 -17.31 -0.80
N SER A 65 -14.00 -17.65 -2.08
CA SER A 65 -15.22 -17.56 -2.87
C SER A 65 -15.20 -18.67 -3.90
#